data_AF-A0A1F2PFV7-F1
#
_entry.id   AF-A0A1F2PFV7-F1
#
_cell.length_a   1.000
_cell.length_b   1.000
_cell.length_c   1.000
_cell.angle_alpha   90.00
_cell.angle_beta   90.00
_cell.angle_gamma   90.00
#
_symmetry.space_group_name_H-M   'P 1'
#
loop_
_entity.id
_entity.type
_entity.pdbx_description
1 polymer ?
#
loop_
_entity_poly.entity_id
_entity_poly.type
_entity_poly.pdbx_seq_one_letter_code
_entity_poly.pdbx_strand_id
1 'polypeptide(L)' 'MSKTYLENEKVKIPQEDRISEIKLTCNSCPRQCEMTLLMEGLSVLMVKDDGCKKGTKFAYKEMKNRKKNRIKESGVLL' A
#
# COMPACT_ATOMS: atom_id res chain seq x y z
N MET A 1 -19.25 -32.80 -18.47
CA MET A 1 -18.94 -32.04 -17.25
C MET A 1 -17.43 -31.81 -17.21
N SER A 2 -17.05 -30.54 -17.19
CA SER A 2 -15.70 -30.00 -17.46
C SER A 2 -14.69 -30.37 -16.37
N LYS A 3 -13.60 -31.03 -16.76
CA LYS A 3 -12.42 -31.25 -15.91
C LYS A 3 -11.55 -29.99 -15.98
N THR A 4 -11.51 -29.21 -14.92
CA THR A 4 -10.58 -28.08 -14.79
C THR A 4 -9.24 -28.60 -14.28
N TYR A 5 -8.25 -28.63 -15.17
CA TYR A 5 -6.86 -28.90 -14.82
C TYR A 5 -6.24 -27.56 -14.39
N LEU A 6 -5.88 -27.43 -13.11
CA LEU A 6 -4.97 -26.39 -12.66
C LEU A 6 -3.57 -27.00 -12.73
N GLU A 7 -2.89 -26.77 -13.85
CA GLU A 7 -1.48 -27.10 -13.99
C GLU A 7 -0.67 -26.23 -13.02
N ASN A 8 0.03 -26.89 -12.10
CA ASN A 8 0.96 -26.28 -11.17
C ASN A 8 2.20 -25.81 -11.95
N GLU A 9 2.10 -24.70 -12.69
CA GLU A 9 3.28 -23.98 -13.13
C GLU A 9 3.96 -23.41 -11.89
N LYS A 10 5.12 -23.99 -11.55
CA LYS A 10 6.05 -23.45 -10.57
C LYS A 10 6.63 -22.15 -11.13
N VAL A 11 5.86 -21.08 -11.02
CA VAL A 11 6.34 -19.72 -11.27
C VAL A 11 7.49 -19.48 -10.30
N LYS A 12 8.68 -19.25 -10.84
CA LYS A 12 9.83 -18.77 -10.06
C LYS A 12 9.50 -17.32 -9.68
N ILE A 13 8.77 -17.14 -8.57
CA ILE A 13 8.44 -15.82 -8.03
C ILE A 13 9.75 -15.25 -7.47
N PRO A 14 10.27 -14.12 -7.99
CA PRO A 14 11.38 -13.42 -7.38
C PRO A 14 10.97 -13.04 -5.96
N GLN A 15 11.65 -13.58 -4.95
CA GLN A 15 11.42 -13.16 -3.58
C GLN A 15 11.99 -11.74 -3.42
N GLU A 16 11.13 -10.72 -3.45
CA GLU A 16 11.23 -9.51 -2.59
C GLU A 16 10.06 -8.51 -2.65
N ASP A 17 8.85 -8.89 -3.06
CA ASP A 17 7.64 -8.07 -2.85
C ASP A 17 7.00 -8.38 -1.49
N ARG A 18 7.63 -7.91 -0.40
CA ARG A 18 7.04 -8.06 0.94
C ARG A 18 5.80 -7.18 1.05
N ILE A 19 4.63 -7.81 0.94
CA ILE A 19 3.37 -7.18 1.31
C ILE A 19 3.45 -6.80 2.79
N SER A 20 3.17 -5.53 3.10
CA SER A 20 3.18 -5.01 4.46
C SER A 20 1.93 -4.19 4.75
N GLU A 21 1.55 -4.10 6.02
CA GLU A 21 0.41 -3.29 6.44
C GLU A 21 0.88 -2.07 7.24
N ILE A 22 0.24 -0.92 7.00
CA ILE A 22 0.47 0.33 7.74
C ILE A 22 -0.85 0.83 8.28
N LYS A 23 -0.92 1.07 9.58
CA LYS A 23 -2.05 1.76 10.21
C LYS A 23 -1.82 3.27 10.16
N LEU A 24 -2.86 4.01 9.78
CA LEU A 24 -2.87 5.47 9.75
C LEU A 24 -4.13 5.99 10.43
N THR A 25 -3.99 7.12 11.12
CA THR A 25 -5.12 7.91 11.60
C THR A 25 -5.20 9.17 10.75
N CYS A 26 -6.33 9.36 10.06
CA CYS A 26 -6.57 10.54 9.24
C CYS A 26 -6.71 11.79 10.12
N ASN A 27 -6.01 12.88 9.80
CA ASN A 27 -6.14 14.15 10.54
C ASN A 27 -6.84 15.26 9.73
N SER A 28 -7.52 14.93 8.63
CA SER A 28 -8.15 15.90 7.74
C SER A 28 -9.46 16.51 8.27
N CYS A 29 -10.02 15.96 9.35
CA CYS A 29 -11.19 16.49 10.05
C CYS A 29 -11.25 15.94 11.49
N PRO A 30 -12.10 16.50 12.38
CA PRO A 30 -12.19 16.09 13.78
C PRO A 30 -12.56 14.61 14.02
N ARG A 31 -13.15 13.90 13.04
CA ARG A 31 -13.57 12.49 13.19
C ARG A 31 -12.40 11.51 13.35
N GLN A 32 -11.22 11.85 12.83
CA GLN A 32 -10.02 11.03 12.96
C GLN A 32 -10.15 9.55 12.56
N CYS A 33 -10.65 9.26 11.35
CA CYS A 33 -10.83 7.89 10.87
C CYS A 33 -9.51 7.08 10.95
N GLU A 34 -9.57 5.88 11.52
CA GLU A 34 -8.52 4.88 11.44
C GLU A 34 -8.60 4.11 10.13
N MET A 35 -7.45 3.85 9.51
CA MET A 35 -7.35 3.20 8.21
C MET A 35 -6.14 2.28 8.16
N THR A 36 -6.29 1.13 7.52
CA THR A 36 -5.21 0.18 7.29
C THR A 36 -4.85 0.15 5.81
N LEU A 37 -3.57 0.39 5.49
CA LEU A 37 -3.05 0.38 4.12
C LEU A 37 -2.29 -0.91 3.88
N LEU A 38 -2.62 -1.58 2.77
CA LEU A 38 -1.82 -2.70 2.25
C LEU A 38 -0.80 -2.15 1.26
N MET A 39 0.47 -2.49 1.46
CA MET A 39 1.60 -1.95 0.72
C MET A 39 2.40 -3.05 0.06
N GLU A 40 2.94 -2.76 -1.11
CA GLU A 40 4.00 -3.53 -1.76
C GLU A 40 5.20 -2.61 -1.96
N GLY A 41 6.25 -2.82 -1.15
CA GLY A 41 7.38 -1.89 -1.08
C GLY A 41 6.97 -0.46 -0.69
N LEU A 42 6.93 0.45 -1.67
CA LEU A 42 6.54 1.87 -1.51
C LEU A 42 5.22 2.22 -2.21
N SER A 43 4.52 1.23 -2.75
CA SER A 43 3.27 1.39 -3.49
C SER A 43 2.09 0.96 -2.62
N VAL A 44 1.02 1.76 -2.63
CA VAL A 44 -0.24 1.43 -1.95
C VAL A 44 -1.05 0.51 -2.86
N LEU A 45 -1.34 -0.70 -2.41
CA LEU A 45 -2.23 -1.64 -3.11
C LEU A 45 -3.69 -1.36 -2.77
N MET A 46 -3.99 -1.15 -1.48
CA MET A 46 -5.36 -0.99 -1.01
C MET A 46 -5.40 -0.17 0.28
N VAL A 47 -6.51 0.56 0.46
CA VAL A 47 -6.86 1.22 1.73
C VAL A 47 -8.11 0.54 2.26
N LYS A 48 -8.00 -0.12 3.41
CA LYS A 48 -9.09 -0.78 4.14
C LYS A 48 -9.67 0.17 5.20
N ASP A 49 -10.85 -0.19 5.71
CA ASP A 49 -11.58 0.45 6.84
C ASP A 49 -12.46 1.70 6.51
N ASP A 50 -13.08 2.26 7.56
CA ASP A 50 -14.15 3.29 7.59
C ASP A 50 -13.68 4.73 7.24
N GLY A 51 -12.79 4.82 6.25
CA GLY A 51 -12.31 6.09 5.72
C GLY A 51 -13.35 6.78 4.83
N CYS A 52 -13.51 8.09 4.97
CA CYS A 52 -14.24 8.90 3.97
C CYS A 52 -13.36 9.22 2.75
N LYS A 53 -13.95 9.76 1.67
CA LYS A 53 -13.21 10.17 0.46
C LYS A 53 -12.00 11.09 0.76
N LYS A 54 -12.08 11.95 1.79
CA LYS A 54 -10.96 12.80 2.23
C LYS A 54 -9.86 11.97 2.91
N GLY A 55 -10.22 11.00 3.76
CA GLY A 55 -9.29 10.07 4.41
C GLY A 55 -8.51 9.24 3.40
N THR A 56 -9.18 8.68 2.39
CA THR A 56 -8.50 7.96 1.30
C THR A 56 -7.46 8.83 0.59
N LYS A 57 -7.83 10.07 0.22
CA LYS A 57 -6.87 11.03 -0.39
C LYS A 57 -5.70 11.37 0.54
N PHE A 58 -5.96 11.51 1.83
CA PHE A 58 -4.94 11.74 2.84
C PHE A 58 -3.93 10.59 2.90
N ALA A 59 -4.39 9.34 2.97
CA ALA A 59 -3.53 8.16 2.96
C ALA A 59 -2.56 8.12 1.78
N TYR A 60 -3.08 8.31 0.56
CA TYR A 60 -2.23 8.33 -0.64
C TYR A 60 -1.22 9.48 -0.62
N LYS A 61 -1.60 10.66 -0.12
CA LYS A 61 -0.71 11.81 0.01
C LYS A 61 0.42 11.52 1.00
N GLU A 62 0.11 10.95 2.16
CA GLU A 62 1.10 10.57 3.16
C GLU A 62 2.10 9.56 2.62
N MET A 63 1.63 8.51 1.92
CA MET A 63 2.54 7.51 1.34
C MET A 63 3.40 8.10 0.22
N LYS A 64 2.86 9.02 -0.59
CA LYS A 64 3.65 9.76 -1.59
C LYS A 64 4.76 10.60 -0.94
N ASN A 65 4.47 11.26 0.19
CA ASN A 65 5.46 12.03 0.93
C ASN A 65 6.53 11.12 1.55
N ARG A 66 6.12 9.99 2.15
CA ARG A 66 7.04 8.98 2.67
C ARG A 66 7.99 8.44 1.60
N LYS A 67 7.49 8.15 0.40
CA LYS A 67 8.31 7.73 -0.75
C LYS A 67 9.35 8.80 -1.11
N LYS A 68 8.93 10.07 -1.20
CA LYS A 68 9.84 11.19 -1.50
C LYS A 68 10.94 11.34 -0.44
N ASN A 69 10.60 11.25 0.85
CA ASN A 69 11.57 11.38 1.93
C ASN A 69 12.59 10.25 1.90
N ARG A 70 12.14 9.00 1.67
CA ARG A 70 13.05 7.85 1.56
C ARG A 70 14.03 7.97 0.39
N ILE A 71 13.59 8.51 -0.76
CA ILE A 71 14.48 8.75 -1.92
C ILE A 71 15.53 9.82 -1.58
N LYS A 72 15.11 10.92 -0.93
CA LYS A 72 16.05 11.97 -0.48
C LYS A 72 17.09 11.43 0.50
N GLU A 73 16.67 10.60 1.45
CA GLU A 73 17.56 9.97 2.45
C GLU A 73 18.51 8.95 1.81
N SER A 74 18.11 8.29 0.72
CA SER A 74 18.93 7.29 0.04
C SER A 74 19.99 7.90 -0.90
N GLY A 75 20.08 9.22 -1.01
CA GLY A 75 21.08 9.90 -1.85
C GLY A 75 20.94 9.64 -3.36
N VAL A 76 19.83 9.04 -3.80
CA VAL A 76 19.54 8.83 -5.23
C VAL A 76 19.05 10.16 -5.82
N LEU A 77 20.00 11.04 -6.13
CA LEU A 77 19.80 12.19 -7.00
C LEU A 77 19.57 11.63 -8.42
N LEU A 78 18.34 11.77 -8.92
CA LEU A 78 18.06 11.68 -10.36
C LEU A 78 18.51 12.98 -11.03
#